data_AF-A0A151S318-F1
#
_entry.id   AF-A0A151S318-F1
#
_cell.length_a   1.000
_cell.length_b   1.000
_cell.length_c   1.000
_cell.angle_alpha   90.00
_cell.angle_beta   90.00
_cell.angle_gamma   90.00
#
_symmetry.space_group_name_H-M   'P 1'
#
loop_
_entity.id
_entity.type
_entity.pdbx_description
1 polymer ?
#
loop_
_entity_poly.entity_id
_entity_poly.type
_entity_poly.pdbx_seq_one_letter_code
_entity_poly.pdbx_strand_id
1 'polypeptide(L)'
;MAHSQYLLHTPSLSSLTCATHSVPVRTLPPKTLSCRLSSYPASSSSSSHNSTSNSTPWHSKPLHFALNGALSLGLLFGGIGVAEAAKVGVNKPELLPKDFTTVIDVAGFLSDGQEKRLTEEIAALEADTGFKLRVLAQNYPDTPGLAVKDFWQVDDRTVVFVADPTFGNILNFNVGASVDLDVPRSFWNRLAGKYGNIFYWKEKGEDASIEAAVMAISSCLREPVGPNNCSEVN
;
A
#
# COMPACT_ATOMS: atom_id res chain seq x y z
N MET A 1 56.02 62.89 23.15
CA MET A 1 55.93 62.47 21.74
C MET A 1 54.61 61.73 21.56
N ALA A 2 53.78 62.26 20.66
CA ALA A 2 52.60 61.69 20.01
C ALA A 2 51.50 61.00 20.87
N HIS A 3 50.43 61.78 21.09
CA HIS A 3 49.06 61.29 21.22
C HIS A 3 48.67 60.45 19.99
N SER A 4 48.05 59.28 20.20
CA SER A 4 47.38 58.54 19.13
C SER A 4 45.88 58.48 19.41
N GLN A 5 45.12 58.89 18.40
CA GLN A 5 43.71 59.21 18.43
C GLN A 5 42.82 57.96 18.25
N TYR A 6 41.63 58.07 18.84
CA TYR A 6 40.36 57.39 18.55
C TYR A 6 40.25 56.63 17.23
N LEU A 7 39.55 55.49 17.26
CA LEU A 7 38.27 55.31 16.55
C LEU A 7 37.55 54.03 17.01
N LEU A 8 36.42 54.22 17.70
CA LEU A 8 35.41 53.20 17.97
C LEU A 8 34.77 52.77 16.65
N HIS A 9 34.91 51.51 16.27
CA HIS A 9 34.23 50.93 15.11
C HIS A 9 32.89 50.34 15.55
N THR A 10 31.81 51.05 15.27
CA THR A 10 30.42 50.58 15.35
C THR A 10 30.08 49.74 14.11
N PRO A 11 29.55 48.52 14.23
CA PRO A 11 28.95 47.83 13.09
C PRO A 11 27.58 48.44 12.79
N SER A 12 27.43 49.01 11.60
CA SER A 12 26.17 49.53 11.05
C SER A 12 25.20 48.37 10.73
N LEU A 13 23.96 48.48 11.22
CA LEU A 13 22.84 47.67 10.73
C LEU A 13 22.60 47.98 9.24
N SER A 14 22.81 46.99 8.38
CA SER A 14 22.33 47.03 7.00
C SER A 14 20.96 46.36 6.94
N SER A 15 19.93 47.19 6.84
CA SER A 15 18.55 46.83 6.54
C SER A 15 18.48 46.29 5.10
N LEU A 16 18.23 45.00 4.94
CA LEU A 16 17.87 44.41 3.64
C LEU A 16 16.36 44.54 3.45
N THR A 17 15.99 45.45 2.55
CA THR A 17 14.65 45.62 2.00
C THR A 17 14.38 44.50 0.99
N CYS A 18 13.38 43.67 1.25
CA CYS A 18 12.87 42.72 0.26
C CYS A 18 11.76 43.41 -0.53
N ALA A 19 12.00 43.65 -1.81
CA ALA A 19 11.07 44.30 -2.72
C ALA A 19 9.85 43.40 -3.00
N THR A 20 8.66 43.93 -2.72
CA THR A 20 7.37 43.35 -3.08
C THR A 20 7.08 43.61 -4.55
N HIS A 21 7.01 42.57 -5.38
CA HIS A 21 6.48 42.67 -6.74
C HIS A 21 4.95 42.58 -6.71
N SER A 22 4.30 43.74 -6.85
CA SER A 22 2.86 43.89 -7.07
C SER A 22 2.52 43.78 -8.55
N VAL A 23 1.62 42.86 -8.92
CA VAL A 23 1.02 42.73 -10.26
C VAL A 23 -0.24 43.61 -10.34
N PRO A 24 -0.51 44.34 -11.45
CA PRO A 24 -1.55 45.36 -11.48
C PRO A 24 -2.95 44.79 -11.72
N VAL A 25 -3.88 45.25 -10.89
CA VAL A 25 -5.34 45.09 -10.99
C VAL A 25 -5.88 46.00 -12.09
N ARG A 26 -6.74 45.47 -12.98
CA ARG A 26 -7.53 46.26 -13.94
C ARG A 26 -9.02 46.02 -13.69
N THR A 27 -9.68 47.06 -13.18
CA THR A 27 -11.12 47.19 -12.91
C THR A 27 -11.86 47.84 -14.08
N LEU A 28 -13.11 47.43 -14.36
CA LEU A 28 -14.17 48.18 -15.07
C LEU A 28 -15.51 47.37 -14.98
N PRO A 29 -16.70 47.97 -15.18
CA PRO A 29 -17.65 48.33 -14.11
C PRO A 29 -19.03 47.59 -14.24
N PRO A 30 -20.02 47.85 -13.34
CA PRO A 30 -21.18 46.98 -13.14
C PRO A 30 -22.44 47.41 -13.91
N LYS A 31 -23.32 46.44 -14.20
CA LYS A 31 -24.74 46.68 -14.56
C LYS A 31 -25.66 45.66 -13.86
N THR A 32 -26.61 46.25 -13.13
CA THR A 32 -27.89 45.81 -12.55
C THR A 32 -28.85 45.22 -13.61
N LEU A 33 -29.98 44.53 -13.36
CA LEU A 33 -30.84 44.18 -12.22
C LEU A 33 -31.83 43.09 -12.72
N SER A 34 -32.46 42.36 -11.79
CA SER A 34 -33.87 41.90 -11.81
C SER A 34 -34.15 40.39 -11.84
N CYS A 35 -34.98 40.00 -10.87
CA CYS A 35 -35.49 38.66 -10.60
C CYS A 35 -36.62 38.26 -11.55
N ARG A 36 -36.72 36.97 -11.91
CA ARG A 36 -38.02 36.32 -12.11
C ARG A 36 -38.02 34.92 -11.50
N LEU A 37 -38.78 34.84 -10.41
CA LEU A 37 -39.37 33.67 -9.82
C LEU A 37 -40.33 33.03 -10.85
N SER A 38 -40.20 31.73 -11.09
CA SER A 38 -41.30 30.92 -11.63
C SER A 38 -41.53 29.74 -10.71
N SER A 39 -42.79 29.38 -10.62
CA SER A 39 -43.47 28.98 -9.41
C SER A 39 -44.35 27.77 -9.70
N TYR A 40 -44.57 26.97 -8.65
CA TYR A 40 -45.68 26.00 -8.45
C TYR A 40 -45.55 24.60 -9.05
N PRO A 41 -46.25 23.58 -8.47
CA PRO A 41 -46.67 23.45 -7.08
C PRO A 41 -46.39 22.08 -6.45
N ALA A 42 -46.50 22.07 -5.13
CA ALA A 42 -46.73 20.89 -4.30
C ALA A 42 -48.07 20.20 -4.63
N SER A 43 -48.10 18.88 -4.48
CA SER A 43 -49.32 18.16 -4.13
C SER A 43 -48.99 17.12 -3.06
N SER A 44 -49.44 17.43 -1.85
CA SER A 44 -49.68 16.47 -0.78
C SER A 44 -50.95 15.69 -1.12
N SER A 45 -50.93 14.36 -0.93
CA SER A 45 -52.12 13.63 -0.51
C SER A 45 -51.75 12.33 0.19
N SER A 46 -52.14 12.30 1.45
CA SER A 46 -52.32 11.15 2.32
C SER A 46 -53.34 10.16 1.76
N SER A 47 -53.07 8.85 1.91
CA SER A 47 -54.01 7.80 2.35
C SER A 47 -53.32 6.44 2.18
N SER A 48 -52.99 5.71 3.24
CA SER A 48 -53.84 4.70 3.88
C SER A 48 -54.62 3.84 2.88
N HIS A 49 -54.23 2.57 2.71
CA HIS A 49 -55.07 1.40 2.98
C HIS A 49 -54.38 0.09 2.55
N ASN A 50 -54.26 -0.81 3.54
CA ASN A 50 -54.43 -2.26 3.51
C ASN A 50 -53.80 -3.15 2.42
N SER A 51 -52.94 -4.04 2.91
CA SER A 51 -53.17 -5.50 2.97
C SER A 51 -53.67 -6.20 1.71
N THR A 52 -52.83 -7.08 1.17
CA THR A 52 -53.14 -8.49 0.81
C THR A 52 -51.85 -9.09 0.26
N SER A 53 -51.17 -9.92 1.05
CA SER A 53 -51.20 -11.38 0.92
C SER A 53 -51.14 -11.87 -0.54
N ASN A 54 -50.06 -12.58 -0.88
CA ASN A 54 -50.20 -13.97 -1.30
C ASN A 54 -48.85 -14.66 -1.28
N SER A 55 -48.70 -15.50 -0.27
CA SER A 55 -47.97 -16.76 -0.34
C SER A 55 -48.30 -17.53 -1.62
N THR A 56 -47.29 -18.04 -2.30
CA THR A 56 -47.44 -19.29 -3.07
C THR A 56 -46.45 -20.34 -2.58
N PRO A 57 -46.90 -21.60 -2.45
CA PRO A 57 -46.17 -22.63 -1.72
C PRO A 57 -45.65 -23.76 -2.62
N TRP A 58 -44.74 -24.56 -2.07
CA TRP A 58 -44.40 -25.93 -2.52
C TRP A 58 -43.69 -26.03 -3.89
N HIS A 59 -42.64 -26.83 -4.05
CA HIS A 59 -42.71 -28.28 -3.88
C HIS A 59 -41.30 -28.88 -3.80
N SER A 60 -40.84 -29.18 -2.59
CA SER A 60 -39.71 -30.10 -2.36
C SER A 60 -40.22 -31.53 -2.53
N LYS A 61 -39.55 -32.36 -3.32
CA LYS A 61 -39.75 -33.82 -3.31
C LYS A 61 -38.60 -34.46 -2.53
N PRO A 62 -38.85 -35.17 -1.43
CA PRO A 62 -37.89 -36.07 -0.82
C PRO A 62 -38.20 -37.49 -1.28
N LEU A 63 -37.31 -38.11 -2.04
CA LEU A 63 -37.47 -39.50 -2.44
C LEU A 63 -36.19 -40.28 -2.16
N HIS A 64 -36.32 -41.10 -1.11
CA HIS A 64 -35.68 -42.38 -0.84
C HIS A 64 -34.20 -42.47 -0.44
N PHE A 65 -34.04 -42.65 0.87
CA PHE A 65 -33.09 -43.59 1.47
C PHE A 65 -33.46 -45.04 1.10
N ALA A 66 -32.50 -45.79 0.54
CA ALA A 66 -32.36 -47.24 0.66
C ALA A 66 -30.90 -47.59 0.26
N LEU A 67 -30.00 -47.89 1.20
CA LEU A 67 -29.69 -49.17 1.85
C LEU A 67 -28.85 -50.15 0.99
N ASN A 68 -27.63 -50.41 1.50
CA ASN A 68 -26.76 -51.59 1.36
C ASN A 68 -25.95 -51.84 0.08
N GLY A 69 -24.64 -52.08 0.28
CA GLY A 69 -23.90 -53.05 -0.54
C GLY A 69 -22.38 -52.88 -0.59
N ALA A 70 -21.68 -53.78 0.11
CA ALA A 70 -20.33 -54.30 -0.19
C ALA A 70 -19.07 -53.47 0.12
N LEU A 71 -18.40 -53.98 1.16
CA LEU A 71 -17.01 -53.84 1.55
C LEU A 71 -16.08 -54.32 0.42
N SER A 72 -15.27 -53.44 -0.19
CA SER A 72 -14.16 -53.83 -1.05
C SER A 72 -12.84 -53.48 -0.39
N LEU A 73 -12.28 -54.48 0.29
CA LEU A 73 -10.91 -54.51 0.76
C LEU A 73 -10.05 -55.09 -0.37
N GLY A 74 -9.08 -54.34 -0.87
CA GLY A 74 -7.97 -54.92 -1.63
C GLY A 74 -7.54 -54.13 -2.87
N LEU A 75 -6.48 -53.34 -2.69
CA LEU A 75 -5.33 -53.28 -3.61
C LEU A 75 -4.18 -52.61 -2.84
N LEU A 76 -3.59 -53.38 -1.93
CA LEU A 76 -2.19 -53.20 -1.55
C LEU A 76 -1.36 -53.82 -2.68
N PHE A 77 -0.63 -53.01 -3.45
CA PHE A 77 0.78 -53.19 -3.81
C PHE A 77 1.21 -52.14 -4.84
N GLY A 78 2.28 -51.41 -4.51
CA GLY A 78 3.28 -50.99 -5.49
C GLY A 78 3.02 -49.68 -6.23
N GLY A 79 3.44 -48.56 -5.63
CA GLY A 79 3.56 -47.31 -6.37
C GLY A 79 3.73 -46.11 -5.47
N ILE A 80 4.85 -46.05 -4.73
CA ILE A 80 5.35 -44.80 -4.14
C ILE A 80 5.75 -43.90 -5.31
N GLY A 81 4.76 -43.22 -5.86
CA GLY A 81 4.93 -42.04 -6.69
C GLY A 81 4.39 -40.89 -5.88
N VAL A 82 5.10 -40.52 -4.81
CA VAL A 82 4.96 -39.17 -4.25
C VAL A 82 5.43 -38.26 -5.39
N ALA A 83 4.50 -37.86 -6.25
CA ALA A 83 4.68 -36.66 -7.05
C ALA A 83 4.55 -35.50 -6.07
N GLU A 84 5.52 -35.40 -5.16
CA GLU A 84 5.92 -34.15 -4.57
C GLU A 84 6.49 -33.36 -5.75
N ALA A 85 5.61 -32.78 -6.56
CA ALA A 85 5.91 -31.53 -7.21
C ALA A 85 6.00 -30.45 -6.11
N ALA A 86 6.84 -30.69 -5.10
CA ALA A 86 7.47 -29.62 -4.37
C ALA A 86 8.12 -28.80 -5.46
N LYS A 87 7.62 -27.58 -5.67
CA LYS A 87 8.36 -26.51 -6.32
C LYS A 87 9.81 -26.69 -5.89
N VAL A 88 10.63 -27.22 -6.80
CA VAL A 88 12.07 -27.39 -6.60
C VAL A 88 12.54 -26.07 -6.02
N GLY A 89 13.03 -26.11 -4.78
CA GLY A 89 13.21 -24.92 -3.96
C GLY A 89 13.97 -23.86 -4.73
N VAL A 90 13.28 -22.80 -5.13
CA VAL A 90 13.85 -21.62 -5.79
C VAL A 90 14.53 -20.75 -4.73
N ASN A 91 15.41 -21.36 -3.93
CA ASN A 91 16.20 -20.70 -2.91
C ASN A 91 17.61 -20.50 -3.48
N LYS A 92 17.86 -19.34 -4.07
CA LYS A 92 19.18 -18.91 -4.56
C LYS A 92 19.77 -17.86 -3.62
N PRO A 93 20.37 -18.25 -2.48
CA PRO A 93 20.90 -17.29 -1.50
C PRO A 93 22.06 -16.44 -2.05
N GLU A 94 22.69 -16.86 -3.15
CA GLU A 94 23.73 -16.11 -3.86
C GLU A 94 23.26 -14.78 -4.46
N LEU A 95 21.94 -14.59 -4.60
CA LEU A 95 21.35 -13.34 -5.09
C LEU A 95 21.29 -12.25 -4.01
N LEU A 96 21.65 -12.58 -2.77
CA LEU A 96 21.65 -11.64 -1.66
C LEU A 96 22.96 -10.83 -1.62
N PRO A 97 22.89 -9.51 -1.37
CA PRO A 97 24.08 -8.70 -1.12
C PRO A 97 24.89 -9.20 0.08
N LYS A 98 26.20 -8.94 0.06
CA LYS A 98 27.10 -9.29 1.17
C LYS A 98 26.94 -8.35 2.37
N ASP A 99 26.64 -7.08 2.08
CA ASP A 99 26.41 -6.05 3.07
C ASP A 99 24.91 -5.90 3.31
N PHE A 100 24.53 -5.57 4.55
CA PHE A 100 23.12 -5.39 4.91
C PHE A 100 22.53 -4.19 4.18
N THR A 101 21.49 -4.44 3.37
CA THR A 101 20.67 -3.41 2.73
C THR A 101 19.19 -3.64 3.03
N THR A 102 18.41 -2.56 3.17
CA THR A 102 16.96 -2.65 3.45
C THR A 102 16.13 -2.88 2.19
N VAL A 103 16.65 -2.43 1.04
CA VAL A 103 16.11 -2.64 -0.29
C VAL A 103 17.05 -3.57 -1.04
N ILE A 104 16.50 -4.62 -1.65
CA ILE A 104 17.22 -5.55 -2.52
C ILE A 104 16.43 -5.63 -3.82
N ASP A 105 17.04 -5.20 -4.92
CA ASP A 105 16.50 -5.39 -6.26
C ASP A 105 17.33 -6.40 -7.05
N VAL A 106 16.78 -7.59 -7.20
CA VAL A 106 17.37 -8.66 -8.01
C VAL A 106 16.91 -8.56 -9.47
N ALA A 107 15.74 -7.95 -9.70
CA ALA A 107 15.11 -7.91 -11.01
C ALA A 107 15.51 -6.70 -11.85
N GLY A 108 16.09 -5.67 -11.22
CA GLY A 108 16.46 -4.41 -11.87
C GLY A 108 15.23 -3.57 -12.23
N PHE A 109 14.21 -3.57 -11.38
CA PHE A 109 13.04 -2.71 -11.52
C PHE A 109 13.34 -1.26 -11.12
N LEU A 110 14.21 -1.04 -10.14
CA LEU A 110 14.53 0.27 -9.57
C LEU A 110 15.82 0.82 -10.17
N SER A 111 15.86 2.13 -10.37
CA SER A 111 17.13 2.83 -10.60
C SER A 111 17.90 3.05 -9.31
N ASP A 112 19.23 3.19 -9.38
CA ASP A 112 20.10 3.48 -8.22
C ASP A 112 19.60 4.69 -7.38
N GLY A 113 19.03 5.69 -8.06
CA GLY A 113 18.45 6.87 -7.41
C GLY A 113 17.18 6.56 -6.63
N GLN A 114 16.31 5.70 -7.18
CA GLN A 114 15.11 5.22 -6.49
C GLN A 114 15.48 4.33 -5.31
N GLU A 115 16.39 3.37 -5.49
CA GLU A 115 16.86 2.51 -4.39
C GLU A 115 17.38 3.33 -3.21
N LYS A 116 18.21 4.33 -3.49
CA LYS A 116 18.75 5.23 -2.46
C LYS A 116 17.63 6.01 -1.76
N ARG A 117 16.70 6.59 -2.52
CA ARG A 117 15.57 7.34 -1.95
C ARG A 117 14.68 6.46 -1.08
N LEU A 118 14.37 5.25 -1.54
CA LEU A 118 13.58 4.29 -0.77
C LEU A 118 14.32 3.84 0.48
N THR A 119 15.63 3.62 0.39
CA THR A 119 16.47 3.28 1.55
C THR A 119 16.45 4.39 2.60
N GLU A 120 16.57 5.66 2.18
CA GLU A 120 16.49 6.82 3.07
C GLU A 120 15.09 6.94 3.72
N GLU A 121 14.02 6.77 2.95
CA GLU A 121 12.65 6.82 3.45
C GLU A 121 12.37 5.71 4.48
N ILE A 122 12.84 4.49 4.21
CA ILE A 122 12.72 3.34 5.12
C ILE A 122 13.53 3.58 6.41
N ALA A 123 14.74 4.15 6.29
CA ALA A 123 15.55 4.47 7.46
C ALA A 123 14.89 5.55 8.33
N ALA A 124 14.26 6.55 7.72
CA ALA A 124 13.49 7.57 8.43
C ALA A 124 12.28 6.95 9.13
N LEU A 125 11.52 6.10 8.45
CA LEU A 125 10.39 5.36 9.03
C LEU A 125 10.81 4.57 10.27
N GLU A 126 11.93 3.85 10.19
CA GLU A 126 12.49 3.08 11.30
C GLU A 126 12.86 3.96 12.49
N ALA A 127 13.49 5.13 12.23
CA ALA A 127 13.87 6.06 13.27
C ALA A 127 12.64 6.71 13.95
N ASP A 128 11.59 6.99 13.18
CA ASP A 128 10.39 7.68 13.67
C ASP A 128 9.47 6.75 14.47
N THR A 129 9.30 5.51 14.01
CA THR A 129 8.26 4.59 14.51
C THR A 129 8.81 3.34 15.19
N GLY A 130 10.04 2.94 14.87
CA GLY A 130 10.62 1.66 15.27
C GLY A 130 10.14 0.44 14.47
N PHE A 131 9.29 0.62 13.45
CA PHE A 131 8.91 -0.45 12.51
C PHE A 131 9.92 -0.59 11.38
N LYS A 132 10.21 -1.84 11.01
CA LYS A 132 11.19 -2.17 9.97
C LYS A 132 10.49 -2.52 8.67
N LEU A 133 10.75 -1.77 7.60
CA LEU A 133 10.26 -2.10 6.26
C LEU A 133 11.41 -2.68 5.43
N ARG A 134 11.18 -3.83 4.78
CA ARG A 134 12.17 -4.50 3.92
C ARG A 134 11.57 -4.71 2.55
N VAL A 135 12.27 -4.29 1.50
CA VAL A 135 11.76 -4.31 0.13
C VAL A 135 12.60 -5.28 -0.70
N LEU A 136 11.94 -6.26 -1.31
CA LEU A 136 12.55 -7.24 -2.21
C LEU A 136 11.89 -7.13 -3.58
N ALA A 137 12.60 -6.60 -4.57
CA ALA A 137 12.20 -6.68 -5.97
C ALA A 137 12.85 -7.90 -6.61
N GLN A 138 12.04 -8.81 -7.13
CA GLN A 138 12.50 -10.08 -7.70
C GLN A 138 11.65 -10.50 -8.90
N ASN A 139 12.13 -11.48 -9.65
CA ASN A 139 11.41 -12.02 -10.79
C ASN A 139 11.58 -13.55 -10.85
N TYR A 140 10.50 -14.29 -10.68
CA TYR A 140 10.53 -15.76 -10.75
C TYR A 140 11.03 -16.22 -12.14
N PRO A 141 11.93 -17.23 -12.22
CA PRO A 141 12.35 -18.15 -11.16
C PRO A 141 13.59 -17.72 -10.36
N ASP A 142 14.15 -16.54 -10.61
CA ASP A 142 15.34 -16.04 -9.91
C ASP A 142 14.95 -15.34 -8.61
N THR A 143 14.67 -16.17 -7.60
CA THR A 143 14.27 -15.71 -6.27
C THR A 143 15.28 -16.14 -5.21
N PRO A 144 15.65 -15.27 -4.26
CA PRO A 144 16.43 -15.68 -3.10
C PRO A 144 15.63 -16.58 -2.14
N GLY A 145 14.30 -16.55 -2.24
CA GLY A 145 13.39 -17.45 -1.51
C GLY A 145 13.43 -17.22 0.00
N LEU A 146 13.48 -18.29 0.79
CA LEU A 146 13.44 -18.23 2.26
C LEU A 146 14.69 -17.58 2.88
N ALA A 147 15.81 -17.54 2.15
CA ALA A 147 17.09 -17.01 2.65
C ALA A 147 17.01 -15.52 3.05
N VAL A 148 16.09 -14.77 2.44
CA VAL A 148 15.84 -13.35 2.73
C VAL A 148 15.43 -13.12 4.18
N LYS A 149 14.64 -14.05 4.75
CA LYS A 149 14.13 -13.94 6.11
C LYS A 149 15.25 -13.99 7.13
N ASP A 150 16.22 -14.88 6.90
CA ASP A 150 17.39 -15.04 7.75
C ASP A 150 18.40 -13.90 7.55
N PHE A 151 18.56 -13.41 6.32
CA PHE A 151 19.42 -12.25 6.03
C PHE A 151 18.98 -10.99 6.77
N TRP A 152 17.68 -10.67 6.73
CA TRP A 152 17.14 -9.48 7.39
C TRP A 152 16.82 -9.66 8.87
N GLN A 153 16.92 -10.88 9.40
CA GLN A 153 16.55 -11.21 10.79
C GLN A 153 15.14 -10.68 11.10
N VAL A 154 14.17 -11.09 10.27
CA VAL A 154 12.78 -10.60 10.32
C VAL A 154 12.16 -10.87 11.70
N ASP A 155 11.70 -9.81 12.35
CA ASP A 155 11.05 -9.84 13.66
C ASP A 155 9.54 -9.48 13.58
N ASP A 156 8.86 -9.45 14.73
CA ASP A 156 7.43 -9.13 14.81
C ASP A 156 7.07 -7.70 14.41
N ARG A 157 8.06 -6.80 14.35
CA ARG A 157 7.94 -5.40 13.92
C ARG A 157 8.40 -5.18 12.49
N THR A 158 8.68 -6.26 11.76
CA THR A 158 9.16 -6.20 10.38
C THR A 158 8.03 -6.47 9.39
N VAL A 159 7.97 -5.64 8.35
CA VAL A 159 7.16 -5.88 7.14
C VAL A 159 8.11 -6.22 6.00
N VAL A 160 7.95 -7.41 5.43
CA VAL A 160 8.65 -7.82 4.22
C VAL A 160 7.73 -7.60 3.03
N PHE A 161 8.03 -6.59 2.24
CA PHE A 161 7.35 -6.25 1.00
C PHE A 161 8.13 -6.86 -0.18
N VAL A 162 7.48 -7.77 -0.90
CA VAL A 162 8.00 -8.45 -2.09
C VAL A 162 7.28 -7.93 -3.33
N ALA A 163 8.05 -7.49 -4.33
CA ALA A 163 7.57 -7.10 -5.64
C ALA A 163 7.95 -8.16 -6.68
N ASP A 164 6.95 -8.86 -7.24
CA ASP A 164 7.13 -9.93 -8.22
C ASP A 164 5.97 -9.96 -9.24
N PRO A 165 6.20 -9.63 -10.53
CA PRO A 165 5.14 -9.50 -11.53
C PRO A 165 4.48 -10.84 -11.91
N THR A 166 5.03 -11.97 -11.49
CA THR A 166 4.59 -13.32 -11.89
C THR A 166 3.17 -13.64 -11.46
N PHE A 167 2.71 -13.09 -10.32
CA PHE A 167 1.44 -13.48 -9.69
C PHE A 167 0.26 -12.60 -10.09
N GLY A 168 0.40 -11.78 -11.14
CA GLY A 168 -0.61 -10.83 -11.60
C GLY A 168 -0.69 -9.60 -10.71
N ASN A 169 -0.84 -9.78 -9.40
CA ASN A 169 -0.53 -8.73 -8.45
C ASN A 169 0.99 -8.69 -8.21
N ILE A 170 1.63 -7.55 -8.48
CA ILE A 170 3.07 -7.40 -8.27
C ILE A 170 3.43 -7.28 -6.79
N LEU A 171 2.52 -6.81 -5.93
CA LEU A 171 2.81 -6.53 -4.53
C LEU A 171 2.38 -7.68 -3.61
N ASN A 172 3.31 -8.19 -2.81
CA ASN A 172 3.04 -9.21 -1.79
C ASN A 172 3.67 -8.81 -0.45
N PHE A 173 2.93 -8.99 0.65
CA PHE A 173 3.34 -8.52 1.97
C PHE A 173 3.38 -9.68 2.98
N ASN A 174 4.49 -9.81 3.71
CA ASN A 174 4.58 -10.62 4.92
C ASN A 174 4.72 -9.67 6.10
N VAL A 175 3.70 -9.66 6.97
CA VAL A 175 3.56 -8.68 8.05
C VAL A 175 3.86 -9.39 9.37
N GLY A 176 4.73 -8.80 10.19
CA GLY A 176 5.03 -9.28 11.54
C GLY A 176 3.84 -9.11 12.51
N ALA A 177 3.84 -9.88 13.59
CA ALA A 177 2.70 -9.94 14.51
C ALA A 177 2.38 -8.60 15.18
N SER A 178 3.37 -7.78 15.54
CA SER A 178 3.12 -6.47 16.15
C SER A 178 2.50 -5.51 15.14
N VAL A 179 2.95 -5.54 13.89
CA VAL A 179 2.39 -4.68 12.83
C VAL A 179 0.95 -5.07 12.50
N ASP A 180 0.61 -6.36 12.56
CA ASP A 180 -0.75 -6.85 12.28
C ASP A 180 -1.78 -6.39 13.33
N LEU A 181 -1.33 -6.07 14.55
CA LEU A 181 -2.18 -5.50 15.61
C LEU A 181 -2.45 -4.01 15.36
N ASP A 182 -1.46 -3.30 14.84
CA ASP A 182 -1.52 -1.85 14.66
C ASP A 182 -2.11 -1.47 13.30
N VAL A 183 -1.89 -2.26 12.24
CA VAL A 183 -2.36 -1.95 10.89
C VAL A 183 -3.46 -2.93 10.47
N PRO A 184 -4.68 -2.45 10.11
CA PRO A 184 -5.77 -3.33 9.72
C PRO A 184 -5.46 -4.11 8.44
N ARG A 185 -5.81 -5.41 8.39
CA ARG A 185 -5.63 -6.27 7.20
C ARG A 185 -6.20 -5.67 5.91
N SER A 186 -7.26 -4.88 6.01
CA SER A 186 -7.90 -4.21 4.87
C SER A 186 -7.00 -3.18 4.19
N PHE A 187 -6.04 -2.58 4.90
CA PHE A 187 -5.05 -1.68 4.31
C PHE A 187 -4.21 -2.41 3.25
N TRP A 188 -3.60 -3.55 3.60
CA TRP A 188 -2.76 -4.33 2.70
C TRP A 188 -3.50 -4.78 1.43
N ASN A 189 -4.76 -5.22 1.58
CA ASN A 189 -5.60 -5.61 0.45
C ASN A 189 -5.91 -4.42 -0.49
N ARG A 190 -6.17 -3.24 0.07
CA ARG A 190 -6.42 -2.02 -0.72
C ARG A 190 -5.16 -1.52 -1.39
N LEU A 191 -4.02 -1.59 -0.71
CA LEU A 191 -2.71 -1.23 -1.25
C LEU A 191 -2.36 -2.12 -2.45
N ALA A 192 -2.47 -3.45 -2.29
CA ALA A 192 -2.29 -4.41 -3.37
C ALA A 192 -3.31 -4.20 -4.49
N GLY A 193 -4.56 -3.91 -4.17
CA GLY A 193 -5.60 -3.62 -5.16
C GLY A 193 -5.34 -2.34 -5.96
N LYS A 194 -4.81 -1.28 -5.34
CA LYS A 194 -4.60 0.03 -5.95
C LYS A 194 -3.32 0.08 -6.78
N TYR A 195 -2.19 -0.30 -6.20
CA TYR A 195 -0.86 -0.17 -6.82
C TYR A 195 -0.30 -1.49 -7.34
N GLY A 196 -0.82 -2.62 -6.87
CA GLY A 196 -0.30 -3.93 -7.24
C GLY A 196 -1.00 -4.62 -8.39
N ASN A 197 -2.19 -4.15 -8.79
CA ASN A 197 -2.94 -4.79 -9.85
C ASN A 197 -2.23 -4.69 -11.21
N ILE A 198 -2.47 -5.68 -12.08
CA ILE A 198 -1.83 -5.81 -13.39
C ILE A 198 -2.01 -4.61 -14.32
N PHE A 199 -3.10 -3.87 -14.20
CA PHE A 199 -3.33 -2.70 -15.04
C PHE A 199 -2.44 -1.54 -14.61
N TYR A 200 -2.31 -1.33 -13.30
CA TYR A 200 -1.51 -0.25 -12.75
C TYR A 200 -0.03 -0.40 -13.10
N TRP A 201 0.59 -1.54 -12.76
CA TRP A 201 2.03 -1.69 -12.95
C TRP A 201 2.43 -1.82 -14.42
N LYS A 202 1.57 -2.36 -15.28
CA LYS A 202 1.82 -2.35 -16.74
C LYS A 202 1.70 -0.98 -17.38
N GLU A 203 0.90 -0.07 -16.82
CA GLU A 203 0.72 1.28 -17.35
C GLU A 203 1.74 2.26 -16.76
N LYS A 204 1.99 2.18 -15.45
CA LYS A 204 2.85 3.13 -14.72
C LYS A 204 4.29 2.67 -14.58
N GLY A 205 4.56 1.38 -14.69
CA GLY A 205 5.84 0.76 -14.38
C GLY A 205 5.82 0.01 -13.06
N GLU A 206 6.64 -1.03 -12.99
CA GLU A 206 6.91 -1.82 -11.80
C GLU A 206 7.54 -0.94 -10.71
N ASP A 207 8.46 -0.06 -11.09
CA ASP A 207 9.15 0.89 -10.23
C ASP A 207 8.18 1.87 -9.53
N ALA A 208 7.27 2.47 -10.29
CA ALA A 208 6.26 3.38 -9.77
C ALA A 208 5.30 2.66 -8.80
N SER A 209 5.02 1.39 -9.07
CA SER A 209 4.16 0.55 -8.21
C SER A 209 4.83 0.27 -6.86
N ILE A 210 6.15 0.00 -6.88
CA ILE A 210 6.95 -0.22 -5.69
C ILE A 210 7.07 1.09 -4.90
N GLU A 211 7.41 2.20 -5.55
CA GLU A 211 7.56 3.51 -4.89
C GLU A 211 6.26 3.96 -4.23
N ALA A 212 5.13 3.90 -4.96
CA ALA A 212 3.83 4.26 -4.41
C ALA A 212 3.43 3.36 -3.22
N ALA A 213 3.76 2.06 -3.29
CA ALA A 213 3.49 1.15 -2.19
C ALA A 213 4.32 1.49 -0.94
N VAL A 214 5.61 1.76 -1.09
CA VAL A 214 6.50 2.13 0.02
C VAL A 214 6.03 3.43 0.66
N MET A 215 5.71 4.45 -0.12
CA MET A 215 5.24 5.74 0.41
C MET A 215 3.92 5.59 1.19
N ALA A 216 2.96 4.82 0.67
CA ALA A 216 1.69 4.58 1.34
C ALA A 216 1.86 3.80 2.66
N ILE A 217 2.73 2.78 2.69
CA ILE A 217 3.07 2.05 3.92
C ILE A 217 3.73 2.99 4.93
N SER A 218 4.68 3.79 4.47
CA SER A 218 5.42 4.73 5.31
C SER A 218 4.51 5.79 5.94
N SER A 219 3.54 6.30 5.17
CA SER A 219 2.50 7.20 5.69
C SER A 219 1.63 6.52 6.74
N CYS A 220 1.10 5.34 6.42
CA CYS A 220 0.23 4.56 7.33
C CYS A 220 0.91 4.24 8.67
N LEU A 221 2.16 3.79 8.65
CA LEU A 221 2.88 3.42 9.88
C LEU A 221 3.26 4.63 10.75
N ARG A 222 3.31 5.84 10.19
CA ARG A 222 3.50 7.08 10.96
C ARG A 222 2.20 7.62 11.55
N GLU A 223 1.05 7.15 11.09
CA GLU A 223 -0.23 7.54 11.67
C GLU A 223 -0.39 6.94 13.07
N PRO A 224 -0.95 7.69 14.04
CA PRO A 224 -1.24 7.15 15.35
C PRO A 224 -2.29 6.03 15.24
N VAL A 225 -2.09 4.96 16.01
CA VAL A 225 -3.04 3.85 16.08
C VAL A 225 -4.41 4.32 16.56
N GLY A 226 -5.46 3.98 15.80
CA GLY A 226 -6.81 4.45 16.08
C GLY A 226 -7.84 3.84 15.11
N PRO A 227 -9.15 4.07 15.32
CA PRO A 227 -10.21 3.42 14.55
C PRO A 227 -10.15 3.65 13.03
N ASN A 228 -9.52 4.76 12.61
CA ASN A 228 -9.42 5.19 11.21
C ASN A 228 -7.97 5.20 10.71
N ASN A 229 -7.03 4.57 11.41
CA ASN A 229 -5.64 4.55 10.95
C ASN A 229 -5.52 3.76 9.65
N CYS A 230 -4.66 4.23 8.75
CA CYS A 230 -4.44 3.62 7.44
C CYS A 230 -5.74 3.44 6.65
N SER A 231 -6.73 4.29 6.89
CA SER A 231 -8.05 4.23 6.23
C SER A 231 -8.01 4.73 4.79
N GLU A 232 -6.96 5.42 4.38
CA GLU A 232 -6.73 5.82 3.00
C GLU A 232 -5.39 5.25 2.51
N VAL A 233 -5.33 4.94 1.22
CA VAL A 233 -4.08 4.59 0.55
C VAL A 233 -3.74 5.79 -0.32
N ASN A 234 -2.83 6.64 0.13
CA ASN A 234 -2.33 7.79 -0.62
C ASN A 234 -0.96 7.50 -1.21
#